data_AF-A0A090WX58-F1
#
_entry.id   AF-A0A090WX58-F1
#
_cell.length_a   1.000
_cell.length_b   1.000
_cell.length_c   1.000
_cell.angle_alpha   90.00
_cell.angle_beta   90.00
_cell.angle_gamma   90.00
#
_symmetry.space_group_name_H-M   'P 1'
#
loop_
_entity.id
_entity.type
_entity.pdbx_description
1 polymer ?
#
loop_
_entity_poly.entity_id
_entity_poly.type
_entity_poly.pdbx_seq_one_letter_code
_entity_poly.pdbx_strand_id
1 'polypeptide(L)'
;MLALCASFFCAQSQVGIGTTSPDNSSILDVDSDSKGILIPRLTTTQRNSIVSPAIGLLIFNTTTSKFEFNSGSVVTPIWNPINSHATVSADPGNILGSGTDSGAYIGVTTYIGKFIITNTGTQTITGLPFEPSSIKFSAYAT
;
A
#
# COMPACT_ATOMS: atom_id res chain seq x y z
N MET A 1 16.83 -8.52 -65.01
CA MET A 1 16.21 -9.18 -63.84
C MET A 1 16.28 -8.20 -62.69
N LEU A 2 15.18 -7.48 -62.42
CA LEU A 2 15.13 -6.47 -61.35
C LEU A 2 14.78 -7.19 -60.05
N ALA A 3 15.72 -7.28 -59.11
CA ALA A 3 15.50 -7.90 -57.82
C ALA A 3 14.64 -6.97 -56.96
N LEU A 4 13.37 -7.34 -56.77
CA LEU A 4 12.47 -6.68 -55.83
C LEU A 4 12.76 -7.23 -54.42
N CYS A 5 13.59 -6.52 -53.65
CA CYS A 5 13.76 -6.77 -52.22
C CYS A 5 12.47 -6.36 -51.49
N ALA A 6 11.55 -7.30 -51.28
CA ALA A 6 10.43 -7.10 -50.37
C ALA A 6 10.96 -7.12 -48.93
N SER A 7 11.27 -5.95 -48.38
CA SER A 7 11.51 -5.77 -46.95
C SER A 7 10.21 -6.08 -46.20
N PHE A 8 10.15 -7.24 -45.56
CA PHE A 8 9.07 -7.63 -44.65
C PHE A 8 9.13 -6.73 -43.41
N PHE A 9 8.33 -5.67 -43.39
CA PHE A 9 8.04 -4.95 -42.16
C PHE A 9 7.18 -5.86 -41.29
N CYS A 10 7.74 -6.36 -40.19
CA CYS A 10 6.97 -7.03 -39.14
C CYS A 10 6.12 -5.94 -38.45
N ALA A 11 4.86 -5.79 -38.87
CA ALA A 11 3.92 -4.92 -38.19
C ALA A 11 3.64 -5.50 -36.80
N GLN A 12 4.16 -4.86 -35.75
CA GLN A 12 3.84 -5.17 -34.37
C GLN A 12 2.35 -4.82 -34.13
N SER A 13 1.54 -5.76 -33.65
CA SER A 13 0.11 -5.55 -33.38
C SER A 13 -0.15 -4.85 -32.04
N GLN A 14 0.58 -3.77 -31.76
CA GLN A 14 0.48 -2.99 -30.54
C GLN A 14 -0.56 -1.87 -30.68
N VAL A 15 -1.34 -1.65 -29.62
CA VAL A 15 -2.39 -0.62 -29.58
C VAL A 15 -1.80 0.63 -28.93
N GLY A 16 -1.51 1.65 -29.72
CA GLY A 16 -1.20 2.99 -29.22
C GLY A 16 -2.47 3.84 -29.15
N ILE A 17 -2.72 4.48 -28.01
CA ILE A 17 -3.77 5.49 -27.85
C ILE A 17 -3.11 6.79 -27.42
N GLY A 18 -3.18 7.82 -28.26
CA GLY A 18 -2.53 9.11 -27.99
C GLY A 18 -1.04 9.17 -28.32
N THR A 19 -0.42 8.04 -28.70
CA THR A 19 0.97 7.96 -29.17
C THR A 19 1.08 7.27 -30.53
N THR A 20 2.01 7.71 -31.37
CA THR A 20 2.40 7.03 -32.63
C THR A 20 3.62 6.13 -32.48
N SER A 21 4.26 6.16 -31.31
CA SER A 21 5.42 5.33 -30.98
C SER A 21 5.19 4.64 -29.63
N PRO A 22 4.28 3.64 -29.56
CA PRO A 22 4.11 2.83 -28.37
C PRO A 22 5.44 2.22 -27.90
N ASP A 23 5.61 2.06 -26.59
CA ASP A 23 6.76 1.34 -26.05
C ASP A 23 6.79 -0.11 -26.59
N ASN A 24 7.95 -0.55 -27.08
CA ASN A 24 8.14 -1.88 -27.70
C ASN A 24 7.83 -3.05 -26.76
N SER A 25 7.78 -2.83 -25.44
CA SER A 25 7.43 -3.83 -24.44
C SER A 25 5.93 -3.87 -24.10
N SER A 26 5.11 -3.02 -24.73
CA SER A 26 3.69 -2.87 -24.45
C SER A 26 2.79 -3.47 -25.53
N ILE A 27 1.69 -4.10 -25.11
CA ILE A 27 0.59 -4.47 -26.02
C ILE A 27 -0.41 -3.31 -26.15
N LEU A 28 -0.56 -2.52 -25.09
CA LEU A 28 -1.37 -1.30 -25.03
C LEU A 28 -0.53 -0.20 -24.38
N ASP A 29 -0.31 0.89 -25.12
CA ASP A 29 0.33 2.11 -24.63
C ASP A 29 -0.65 3.27 -24.74
N VAL A 30 -0.83 4.01 -23.65
CA VAL A 30 -1.79 5.12 -23.58
C VAL A 30 -1.05 6.35 -23.08
N ASP A 31 -0.86 7.31 -23.98
CA ASP A 31 -0.24 8.60 -23.68
C ASP A 31 -1.27 9.71 -23.68
N SER A 32 -1.31 10.48 -22.59
CA SER A 32 -2.16 11.66 -22.46
C SER A 32 -1.71 12.54 -21.30
N ASP A 33 -1.77 13.85 -21.49
CA ASP A 33 -1.51 14.86 -20.45
C ASP A 33 -2.72 15.17 -19.55
N SER A 34 -3.91 14.72 -19.96
CA SER A 34 -5.18 15.20 -19.41
C SER A 34 -6.26 14.12 -19.27
N LYS A 35 -6.04 12.91 -19.78
CA LYS A 35 -6.99 11.79 -19.72
C LYS A 35 -6.33 10.56 -19.08
N GLY A 36 -7.17 9.70 -18.51
CA GLY A 36 -6.77 8.42 -17.95
C GLY A 36 -7.54 7.25 -18.57
N ILE A 37 -7.26 6.05 -18.08
CA ILE A 37 -7.94 4.82 -18.53
C ILE A 37 -9.09 4.51 -17.57
N LEU A 38 -10.29 4.37 -18.12
CA LEU A 38 -11.40 3.72 -17.41
C LEU A 38 -11.36 2.22 -17.68
N ILE A 39 -10.95 1.46 -16.68
CA ILE A 39 -11.07 0.00 -16.67
C ILE A 39 -12.54 -0.42 -16.47
N PRO A 40 -12.91 -1.69 -16.70
CA PRO A 40 -14.28 -2.16 -16.50
C PRO A 40 -14.82 -1.81 -15.10
N ARG A 41 -15.98 -1.15 -15.07
CA ARG A 41 -16.65 -0.70 -13.85
C ARG A 41 -17.83 -1.61 -13.55
N LEU A 42 -17.76 -2.35 -12.44
CA LEU A 42 -18.74 -3.39 -12.11
C LEU A 42 -19.23 -3.23 -10.68
N THR A 43 -20.49 -3.51 -10.42
CA THR A 43 -20.96 -3.76 -9.04
C THR A 43 -20.36 -5.05 -8.48
N THR A 44 -20.35 -5.22 -7.16
CA THR A 44 -19.96 -6.48 -6.49
C THR A 44 -20.69 -7.69 -7.10
N THR A 45 -21.99 -7.57 -7.37
CA THR A 45 -22.80 -8.62 -7.99
C THR A 45 -22.34 -8.93 -9.41
N GLN A 46 -22.15 -7.91 -10.26
CA GLN A 46 -21.69 -8.10 -11.63
C GLN A 46 -20.27 -8.71 -11.69
N ARG A 47 -19.37 -8.26 -10.83
CA ARG A 47 -18.02 -8.83 -10.68
C ARG A 47 -18.08 -10.30 -10.26
N ASN A 48 -18.95 -10.65 -9.31
CA ASN A 48 -19.14 -12.05 -8.89
C ASN A 48 -19.73 -12.94 -9.99
N SER A 49 -20.45 -12.36 -10.95
CA SER A 49 -21.00 -13.08 -12.11
C SER A 49 -20.01 -13.27 -13.27
N ILE A 50 -18.77 -12.77 -13.16
CA ILE A 50 -17.75 -13.03 -14.20
C ILE A 50 -17.43 -14.52 -14.18
N VAL A 51 -17.66 -15.20 -15.30
CA VAL A 51 -17.33 -16.61 -15.48
C VAL A 51 -15.83 -16.74 -15.75
N SER A 52 -15.12 -17.52 -14.94
CA SER A 52 -13.68 -17.78 -15.07
C SER A 52 -12.81 -16.51 -15.20
N PRO A 53 -12.89 -15.56 -14.24
CA PRO A 53 -12.08 -14.34 -14.30
C PRO A 53 -10.59 -14.67 -14.31
N ALA A 54 -9.84 -14.07 -15.23
CA ALA A 54 -8.40 -14.27 -15.32
C ALA A 54 -7.70 -13.84 -14.01
N ILE A 55 -6.57 -14.48 -13.71
CA ILE A 55 -5.70 -14.05 -12.61
C ILE A 55 -5.11 -12.69 -13.01
N GLY A 56 -5.13 -11.72 -12.08
CA GLY A 56 -4.72 -10.34 -12.34
C GLY A 56 -5.77 -9.50 -13.06
N LEU A 57 -6.97 -10.03 -13.32
CA LEU A 57 -8.07 -9.24 -13.92
C LEU A 57 -8.40 -8.05 -13.01
N LEU A 58 -8.13 -6.84 -13.50
CA LEU A 58 -8.34 -5.58 -12.80
C LEU A 58 -9.69 -4.96 -13.18
N ILE A 59 -10.49 -4.61 -12.17
CA ILE A 59 -11.77 -3.93 -12.33
C ILE A 59 -11.89 -2.80 -11.31
N PHE A 60 -12.78 -1.85 -11.58
CA PHE A 60 -13.20 -0.87 -10.59
C PHE A 60 -14.56 -1.30 -10.03
N ASN A 61 -14.60 -1.72 -8.77
CA ASN A 61 -15.83 -2.12 -8.12
C ASN A 61 -16.60 -0.87 -7.66
N THR A 62 -17.72 -0.60 -8.31
CA THR A 62 -18.57 0.57 -8.04
C THR A 62 -19.38 0.46 -6.76
N THR A 63 -19.55 -0.75 -6.20
CA THR A 63 -20.21 -0.96 -4.91
C THR A 63 -19.27 -0.64 -3.74
N THR A 64 -18.00 -1.05 -3.81
CA THR A 64 -17.00 -0.81 -2.76
C THR A 64 -16.16 0.45 -3.00
N SER A 65 -16.28 1.05 -4.19
CA SER A 65 -15.47 2.19 -4.66
C SER A 65 -13.97 1.91 -4.62
N LYS A 66 -13.57 0.71 -5.02
CA LYS A 66 -12.17 0.26 -4.99
C LYS A 66 -11.76 -0.33 -6.33
N PHE A 67 -10.52 -0.08 -6.71
CA PHE A 67 -9.86 -0.95 -7.69
C PHE A 67 -9.71 -2.32 -7.05
N GLU A 68 -10.19 -3.36 -7.72
CA GLU A 68 -10.09 -4.74 -7.26
C GLU A 68 -9.47 -5.59 -8.36
N PHE A 69 -8.64 -6.55 -7.98
CA PHE A 69 -8.11 -7.54 -8.90
C PHE A 69 -8.34 -8.95 -8.39
N ASN A 70 -8.51 -9.90 -9.32
CA ASN A 70 -8.56 -11.31 -8.96
C ASN A 70 -7.14 -11.81 -8.65
N SER A 71 -6.84 -12.11 -7.40
CA SER A 71 -5.59 -12.74 -6.98
C SER A 71 -5.72 -14.25 -6.74
N GLY A 72 -6.94 -14.79 -6.90
CA GLY A 72 -7.23 -16.21 -6.76
C GLY A 72 -6.95 -16.98 -8.04
N SER A 73 -7.69 -18.07 -8.25
CA SER A 73 -7.65 -18.83 -9.50
C SER A 73 -8.82 -18.45 -10.41
N VAL A 74 -8.85 -19.00 -11.63
CA VAL A 74 -10.00 -18.88 -12.53
C VAL A 74 -11.24 -19.60 -11.98
N VAL A 75 -11.07 -20.67 -11.20
CA VAL A 75 -12.17 -21.48 -10.63
C VAL A 75 -12.66 -20.90 -9.31
N THR A 76 -11.73 -20.37 -8.51
CA THR A 76 -11.97 -19.81 -7.18
C THR A 76 -11.37 -18.40 -7.10
N PRO A 77 -12.07 -17.39 -7.64
CA PRO A 77 -11.56 -16.03 -7.62
C PRO A 77 -11.52 -15.47 -6.20
N ILE A 78 -10.47 -14.70 -5.92
CA ILE A 78 -10.31 -13.94 -4.69
C ILE A 78 -10.13 -12.48 -5.10
N TRP A 79 -11.15 -11.66 -4.82
CA TRP A 79 -11.14 -10.25 -5.18
C TRP A 79 -10.52 -9.42 -4.06
N ASN A 80 -9.34 -8.88 -4.34
CA ASN A 80 -8.62 -8.02 -3.42
C ASN A 80 -8.63 -6.57 -3.89
N PRO A 81 -8.89 -5.60 -2.99
CA PRO A 81 -8.76 -4.20 -3.34
C PRO A 81 -7.28 -3.80 -3.44
N ILE A 82 -6.95 -2.90 -4.35
CA ILE A 82 -5.69 -2.15 -4.30
C ILE A 82 -5.86 -1.10 -3.20
N ASN A 83 -5.11 -1.24 -2.10
CA ASN A 83 -5.14 -0.30 -0.99
C ASN A 83 -4.01 0.74 -1.12
N SER A 84 -4.30 1.98 -0.78
CA SER A 84 -3.28 3.00 -0.48
C SER A 84 -3.22 3.13 1.03
N HIS A 85 -2.20 2.55 1.64
CA HIS A 85 -1.96 2.70 3.08
C HIS A 85 -0.74 3.61 3.29
N ALA A 86 -0.99 4.82 3.77
CA ALA A 86 0.04 5.69 4.30
C ALA A 86 0.12 5.49 5.82
N THR A 87 0.64 4.33 6.24
CA THR A 87 0.67 3.96 7.65
C THR A 87 2.01 4.34 8.24
N VAL A 88 2.07 5.52 8.86
CA VAL A 88 3.14 6.03 9.74
C VAL A 88 4.54 6.18 9.11
N SER A 89 5.23 7.28 9.39
CA SER A 89 6.61 7.46 8.90
C SER A 89 7.49 6.29 9.40
N ALA A 90 8.29 5.70 8.50
CA ALA A 90 9.23 4.61 8.83
C ALA A 90 10.53 5.11 9.50
N ASP A 91 10.57 6.39 9.87
CA ASP A 91 11.73 6.99 10.50
C ASP A 91 12.10 6.27 11.82
N PRO A 92 13.39 5.96 12.04
CA PRO A 92 13.85 5.36 13.29
C PRO A 92 13.47 6.19 14.51
N GLY A 93 12.85 5.56 15.51
CA GLY A 93 12.40 6.23 16.75
C GLY A 93 10.95 6.69 16.74
N ASN A 94 10.17 6.36 15.71
CA ASN A 94 8.73 6.59 15.70
C ASN A 94 8.01 5.74 16.77
N ILE A 95 7.19 6.38 17.60
CA ILE A 95 6.40 5.75 18.68
C ILE A 95 5.01 5.32 18.17
N LEU A 96 4.63 5.78 16.97
CA LEU A 96 3.42 5.38 16.26
C LEU A 96 3.68 4.10 15.46
N GLY A 97 2.99 3.01 15.78
CA GLY A 97 2.96 1.77 15.00
C GLY A 97 1.64 1.61 14.22
N SER A 98 1.60 0.72 13.23
CA SER A 98 0.34 0.32 12.60
C SER A 98 -0.35 -0.80 13.40
N GLY A 99 -1.66 -0.72 13.61
CA GLY A 99 -2.45 -1.79 14.22
C GLY A 99 -2.97 -2.78 13.19
N THR A 100 -3.61 -3.85 13.67
CA THR A 100 -4.09 -4.97 12.84
C THR A 100 -5.18 -4.59 11.84
N ASP A 101 -5.83 -3.44 12.03
CA ASP A 101 -6.81 -2.83 11.13
C ASP A 101 -6.19 -1.78 10.19
N SER A 102 -4.85 -1.68 10.17
CA SER A 102 -4.09 -0.67 9.43
C SER A 102 -4.29 0.78 9.92
N GLY A 103 -4.76 0.98 11.16
CA GLY A 103 -4.74 2.28 11.86
C GLY A 103 -3.36 2.62 12.46
N ALA A 104 -3.13 3.88 12.85
CA ALA A 104 -1.90 4.31 13.55
C ALA A 104 -2.12 4.37 15.08
N TYR A 105 -1.19 3.80 15.86
CA TYR A 105 -1.31 3.62 17.31
C TYR A 105 -0.03 4.07 18.05
N ILE A 106 -0.19 4.89 19.08
CA ILE A 106 0.84 5.06 20.12
C ILE A 106 0.83 3.78 20.96
N GLY A 107 1.97 3.12 21.15
CA GLY A 107 2.02 1.88 21.95
C GLY A 107 1.38 2.05 23.34
N VAL A 108 0.36 1.24 23.65
CA VAL A 108 -0.52 1.37 24.83
C VAL A 108 0.17 1.20 26.20
N THR A 109 1.47 0.94 26.21
CA THR A 109 2.27 0.73 27.43
C THR A 109 3.25 1.87 27.73
N THR A 110 3.22 2.96 26.95
CA THR A 110 4.19 4.05 27.11
C THR A 110 3.56 5.25 27.81
N TYR A 111 3.95 5.47 29.07
CA TYR A 111 3.65 6.71 29.80
C TYR A 111 4.87 7.64 29.72
N ILE A 112 4.69 8.89 29.27
CA ILE A 112 5.78 9.87 29.10
C ILE A 112 5.70 10.92 30.22
N GLY A 113 6.82 11.17 30.94
CA GLY A 113 6.89 12.15 32.04
C GLY A 113 8.33 12.51 32.45
N LYS A 114 8.50 13.44 33.42
CA LYS A 114 9.81 13.88 33.98
C LYS A 114 9.88 13.75 35.50
N PHE A 115 11.07 13.46 36.04
CA PHE A 115 11.37 13.39 37.49
C PHE A 115 12.65 14.20 37.82
N ILE A 116 12.68 14.94 38.94
CA ILE A 116 13.79 15.83 39.35
C ILE A 116 14.16 15.59 40.83
N ILE A 117 15.44 15.37 41.13
CA ILE A 117 15.98 15.26 42.51
C ILE A 117 16.68 16.57 42.87
N THR A 118 16.22 17.27 43.91
CA THR A 118 16.75 18.61 44.27
C THR A 118 17.47 18.64 45.62
N ASN A 119 17.29 17.63 46.47
CA ASN A 119 17.79 17.60 47.85
C ASN A 119 18.37 16.21 48.17
N THR A 120 19.28 16.15 49.15
CA THR A 120 19.80 14.88 49.69
C THR A 120 18.78 14.21 50.62
N GLY A 121 18.74 12.86 50.62
CA GLY A 121 17.89 12.07 51.50
C GLY A 121 16.87 11.21 50.74
N THR A 122 15.93 10.61 51.49
CA THR A 122 14.87 9.76 50.91
C THR A 122 13.79 10.63 50.26
N GLN A 123 13.50 10.35 48.99
CA GLN A 123 12.44 11.02 48.23
C GLN A 123 11.34 10.00 47.87
N THR A 124 10.08 10.33 48.15
CA THR A 124 8.92 9.49 47.83
C THR A 124 8.19 10.02 46.60
N ILE A 125 7.96 9.16 45.61
CA ILE A 125 7.16 9.48 44.41
C ILE A 125 5.77 8.86 44.58
N THR A 126 4.71 9.67 44.47
CA THR A 126 3.32 9.21 44.59
C THR A 126 2.51 9.57 43.34
N GLY A 127 1.43 8.82 43.08
CA GLY A 127 0.47 9.13 42.01
C GLY A 127 0.87 8.71 40.59
N LEU A 128 1.76 7.71 40.42
CA LEU A 128 2.08 7.17 39.09
C LEU A 128 0.90 6.37 38.53
N PRO A 129 0.55 6.51 37.23
CA PRO A 129 -0.54 5.76 36.60
C PRO A 129 -0.14 4.33 36.21
N PHE A 130 1.03 3.87 36.65
CA PHE A 130 1.58 2.53 36.40
C PHE A 130 2.32 2.00 37.62
N GLU A 131 2.39 0.68 37.75
CA GLU A 131 3.18 -0.01 38.76
C GLU A 131 4.49 -0.53 38.12
N PRO A 132 5.64 0.12 38.35
CA PRO A 132 6.89 -0.30 37.72
C PRO A 132 7.38 -1.60 38.36
N SER A 133 7.67 -2.61 37.53
CA SER A 133 8.25 -3.89 37.99
C SER A 133 9.74 -3.79 38.34
N SER A 134 10.44 -2.77 37.83
CA SER A 134 11.78 -2.39 38.27
C SER A 134 12.03 -0.91 38.00
N ILE A 135 12.76 -0.25 38.90
CA ILE A 135 13.32 1.08 38.67
C ILE A 135 14.81 0.98 38.95
N LYS A 136 15.64 1.26 37.95
CA LYS A 136 17.10 1.28 38.11
C LYS A 136 17.59 2.72 37.96
N PHE A 137 18.07 3.29 39.06
CA PHE A 137 18.89 4.50 39.02
C PHE A 137 20.36 4.07 38.96
N SER A 138 21.18 4.77 38.19
CA SER A 138 22.63 4.63 38.24
C SER A 138 23.20 6.02 38.44
N ALA A 139 23.83 6.23 39.59
CA ALA A 139 24.52 7.45 39.96
C ALA A 139 25.94 7.06 40.36
N TYR A 140 26.93 7.79 39.88
CA TYR A 140 28.33 7.61 40.25
C TYR A 140 28.73 8.76 41.16
N ALA A 141 29.36 8.45 42.30
CA ALA A 141 29.99 9.48 43.11
C ALA A 141 31.16 10.08 42.34
N THR A 142 31.32 11.40 42.40
CA THR A 142 32.61 12.04 42.09
C THR A 142 33.62 11.71 43.17
#